data_AF-A0A958D6X6-F1
#
_entry.id   AF-A0A958D6X6-F1
#
_cell.length_a   1.000
_cell.length_b   1.000
_cell.length_c   1.000
_cell.angle_alpha   90.00
_cell.angle_beta   90.00
_cell.angle_gamma   90.00
#
_symmetry.space_group_name_H-M   'P 1'
#
loop_
_entity.id
_entity.type
_entity.pdbx_description
1 polymer ?
#
loop_
_entity_poly.entity_id
_entity_poly.type
_entity_poly.pdbx_seq_one_letter_code
_entity_poly.pdbx_strand_id
1 'polypeptide(L)'
;MKKLVLLVVALAAIVGIVVAVLKFLDRRDEPLPAPSRGGVDDFELQSYDESELGGEVSQELLAILVCPEDKGPLKLSDDGKWLINPRNGYRYPIRRGIPVMLIEEGRKNMDVSLIEQPAG
;
A
#
# COMPACT_ATOMS: atom_id res chain seq x y z
N MET A 1 6.55 -48.53 -30.63
CA MET A 1 7.36 -47.69 -29.73
C MET A 1 7.57 -46.26 -30.25
N LYS A 2 8.06 -46.06 -31.49
CA LYS A 2 8.30 -44.71 -32.05
C LYS A 2 7.04 -43.80 -32.10
N LYS A 3 5.88 -44.37 -32.44
CA LYS A 3 4.59 -43.64 -32.47
C LYS A 3 4.13 -43.17 -31.08
N LEU A 4 4.44 -43.93 -30.02
CA LEU A 4 4.08 -43.58 -28.64
C LEU A 4 4.96 -42.44 -28.12
N VAL A 5 6.28 -42.51 -28.38
CA VAL A 5 7.22 -41.44 -28.04
C VAL A 5 6.84 -40.13 -28.75
N LEU A 6 6.46 -40.20 -30.03
CA LEU A 6 6.05 -39.03 -30.80
C LEU A 6 4.77 -38.38 -30.26
N LEU A 7 3.82 -39.18 -29.77
CA LEU A 7 2.57 -38.69 -29.17
C LEU A 7 2.82 -37.99 -27.83
N VAL A 8 3.68 -38.54 -26.98
CA VAL A 8 4.03 -37.93 -25.68
C VAL A 8 4.78 -36.60 -25.88
N VAL A 9 5.71 -36.53 -26.83
CA VAL A 9 6.42 -35.28 -27.16
C VAL A 9 5.47 -34.22 -27.70
N ALA A 10 4.52 -34.61 -28.56
CA ALA A 10 3.50 -33.69 -29.08
C ALA A 10 2.60 -33.14 -27.96
N LEU A 11 2.15 -34.00 -27.03
CA LEU A 11 1.35 -33.57 -25.88
C LEU A 11 2.13 -32.61 -24.98
N ALA A 12 3.40 -32.90 -24.67
CA ALA A 12 4.24 -32.02 -23.86
C ALA A 12 4.43 -30.63 -24.51
N ALA A 13 4.62 -30.59 -25.83
CA ALA A 13 4.71 -29.34 -26.58
C ALA A 13 3.41 -28.54 -26.53
N ILE A 14 2.26 -29.20 -26.71
CA ILE A 14 0.94 -28.56 -26.62
C ILE A 14 0.70 -27.99 -25.22
N VAL A 15 0.99 -28.75 -24.17
CA VAL A 15 0.85 -28.26 -22.77
C VAL A 15 1.75 -27.04 -22.53
N GLY A 16 3.01 -27.07 -23.00
CA GLY A 16 3.93 -25.94 -22.89
C GLY A 16 3.40 -24.69 -23.61
N ILE A 17 2.87 -24.85 -24.82
CA ILE A 17 2.27 -23.74 -25.59
C ILE A 17 1.04 -23.19 -24.88
N VAL A 18 0.16 -24.04 -24.35
CA VAL A 18 -1.04 -23.63 -23.63
C VAL A 18 -0.67 -22.84 -22.37
N VAL A 19 0.30 -23.31 -21.57
CA VAL A 19 0.76 -22.59 -20.37
C VAL A 19 1.38 -21.24 -20.75
N ALA A 20 2.19 -21.19 -21.82
CA ALA A 20 2.78 -19.95 -22.31
C ALA A 20 1.72 -18.95 -22.78
N VAL A 21 0.71 -19.40 -23.52
CA VAL A 21 -0.42 -18.56 -23.98
C VAL A 21 -1.24 -18.09 -22.79
N LEU A 22 -1.58 -18.96 -21.83
CA LEU A 22 -2.30 -18.55 -20.62
C LEU A 22 -1.53 -17.49 -19.83
N LYS A 23 -0.22 -17.67 -19.59
CA LYS A 23 0.61 -16.64 -18.94
C LYS A 23 0.76 -15.36 -19.77
N PHE A 24 0.72 -15.46 -21.09
CA PHE A 24 0.82 -14.30 -21.98
C PHE A 24 -0.49 -13.50 -22.04
N LEU A 25 -1.64 -14.18 -21.99
CA LEU A 25 -2.95 -13.55 -21.91
C LEU A 25 -3.15 -12.86 -20.55
N ASP A 26 -2.64 -13.45 -19.45
CA ASP A 26 -2.64 -12.86 -18.11
C ASP A 26 -1.69 -11.64 -17.98
N ARG A 27 -0.74 -11.49 -18.92
CA ARG A 27 0.20 -10.34 -18.96
C ARG A 27 -0.44 -9.04 -19.45
N ARG A 28 -1.72 -9.04 -19.83
CA ARG A 28 -2.46 -7.83 -20.21
C ARG A 28 -2.92 -7.00 -19.00
N ASP A 29 -2.77 -7.53 -17.79
CA ASP A 29 -3.08 -6.84 -16.53
C ASP A 29 -1.84 -6.25 -15.82
N GLU A 30 -0.71 -6.07 -16.52
CA GLU A 30 0.27 -5.07 -16.09
C GLU A 30 -0.25 -3.70 -16.57
N PRO A 31 -0.69 -2.82 -15.65
CA PRO A 31 -1.20 -1.51 -16.04
C PRO A 31 -0.05 -0.75 -16.71
N LEU A 32 -0.24 -0.34 -17.95
CA LEU A 32 0.66 0.63 -18.59
C LEU A 32 0.75 1.86 -17.68
N PRO A 33 1.96 2.34 -17.31
CA PRO A 33 2.08 3.62 -16.61
C PRO A 33 1.47 4.69 -17.51
N ALA A 34 0.41 5.35 -17.03
CA ALA A 34 -0.29 6.37 -17.79
C ALA A 34 0.66 7.53 -18.14
N PRO A 35 0.74 7.97 -19.41
CA PRO A 35 1.53 9.14 -19.76
C PRO A 35 0.90 10.39 -19.16
N SER A 36 1.73 11.17 -18.46
CA SER A 36 1.40 12.47 -17.89
C SER A 36 1.01 13.44 -19.00
N ARG A 37 -0.28 13.53 -19.31
CA ARG A 37 -0.82 14.66 -20.08
C ARG A 37 -0.99 15.84 -19.13
N GLY A 38 -0.19 16.88 -19.35
CA GLY A 38 -0.43 18.19 -18.77
C GLY A 38 -1.81 18.70 -19.17
N GLY A 39 -2.69 18.81 -18.18
CA GLY A 39 -4.01 19.42 -18.28
C GLY A 39 -4.28 20.10 -16.94
N VAL A 40 -4.50 21.41 -16.96
CA VAL A 40 -4.86 22.23 -15.80
C VAL A 40 -6.37 22.14 -15.57
N ASP A 41 -6.92 20.94 -15.38
CA ASP A 41 -8.34 20.72 -15.08
C ASP A 41 -8.52 19.31 -14.47
N ASP A 42 -8.04 19.13 -13.23
CA ASP A 42 -8.73 18.40 -12.15
C ASP A 42 -7.77 18.46 -10.95
N PHE A 43 -8.15 19.15 -9.86
CA PHE A 43 -7.40 19.04 -8.62
C PHE A 43 -7.84 17.74 -7.93
N GLU A 44 -7.53 16.60 -8.57
CA GLU A 44 -7.62 15.29 -7.95
C GLU A 44 -6.50 15.25 -6.90
N LEU A 45 -6.87 15.69 -5.68
CA LEU A 45 -6.02 15.82 -4.52
C LEU A 45 -5.44 14.45 -4.16
N GLN A 46 -4.33 14.16 -4.84
CA GLN A 46 -3.38 13.07 -4.68
C GLN A 46 -3.90 11.97 -3.76
N SER A 47 -4.50 10.94 -4.37
CA SER A 47 -4.40 9.60 -3.80
C SER A 47 -2.93 9.37 -3.50
N TYR A 48 -2.64 9.10 -2.24
CA TYR A 48 -1.26 8.97 -1.82
C TYR A 48 -0.62 7.80 -2.55
N ASP A 49 0.59 8.03 -3.06
CA ASP A 49 1.38 6.93 -3.57
C ASP A 49 1.83 6.10 -2.36
N GLU A 50 1.13 5.00 -2.12
CA GLU A 50 1.41 4.06 -1.03
C GLU A 50 2.86 3.53 -1.06
N SER A 51 3.54 3.64 -2.20
CA SER A 51 4.96 3.26 -2.32
C SER A 51 5.91 4.19 -1.56
N GLU A 52 5.49 5.42 -1.24
CA GLU A 52 6.29 6.39 -0.49
C GLU A 52 6.16 6.25 1.04
N LEU A 53 5.30 5.36 1.53
CA LEU A 53 5.07 5.18 2.96
C LEU A 53 6.26 4.55 3.69
N GLY A 54 6.51 5.02 4.90
CA GLY A 54 7.58 4.61 5.79
C GLY A 54 8.82 5.51 5.68
N GLY A 55 9.96 4.96 6.05
CA GLY A 55 11.23 5.68 6.22
C GLY A 55 11.59 5.86 7.70
N GLU A 56 12.83 6.25 7.95
CA GLU A 56 13.37 6.33 9.30
C GLU A 56 12.90 7.61 10.00
N VAL A 57 12.29 7.46 11.18
CA VAL A 57 11.94 8.55 12.09
C VAL A 57 12.71 8.32 13.38
N SER A 58 13.43 9.34 13.87
CA SER A 58 14.24 9.18 15.08
C SER A 58 13.37 8.89 16.30
N GLN A 59 13.87 8.06 17.22
CA GLN A 59 13.15 7.73 18.45
C GLN A 59 12.90 8.96 19.33
N GLU A 60 13.84 9.90 19.34
CA GLU A 60 13.70 11.18 20.04
C GLU A 60 12.52 12.00 19.51
N LEU A 61 12.34 12.04 18.18
CA LEU A 61 11.20 12.71 17.56
C LEU A 61 9.90 11.98 17.88
N LEU A 62 9.86 10.64 17.74
CA LEU A 62 8.68 9.84 18.08
C LEU A 62 8.22 10.07 19.54
N ALA A 63 9.15 10.25 20.47
CA ALA A 63 8.86 10.48 21.88
C ALA A 63 8.20 11.85 22.17
N ILE A 64 8.36 12.85 21.29
CA ILE A 64 7.75 14.18 21.45
C ILE A 64 6.49 14.38 20.60
N LEU A 65 6.25 13.51 19.61
CA LEU A 65 5.09 13.63 18.74
C LEU A 65 3.79 13.31 19.48
N VAL A 66 2.79 14.15 19.24
CA VAL A 66 1.44 14.00 19.77
C VAL A 66 0.42 14.14 18.64
N CYS A 67 -0.77 13.59 18.84
CA CYS A 67 -1.88 13.71 17.91
C CYS A 67 -2.23 15.21 17.67
N PRO A 68 -2.30 15.69 16.42
CA PRO A 68 -2.67 17.07 16.09
C PRO A 68 -4.07 17.46 16.57
N GLU A 69 -5.01 16.51 16.56
CA GLU A 69 -6.41 16.72 16.96
C GLU A 69 -6.57 16.82 18.48
N ASP A 70 -6.15 15.79 19.23
CA ASP A 70 -6.46 15.66 20.66
C ASP A 70 -5.26 15.83 21.60
N LYS A 71 -4.06 16.07 21.04
CA LYS A 71 -2.79 16.26 21.75
C LYS A 71 -2.33 15.08 22.63
N GLY A 72 -2.97 13.90 22.51
CA GLY A 72 -2.55 12.72 23.26
C GLY A 72 -1.46 11.90 22.53
N PRO A 73 -0.98 10.81 23.17
CA PRO A 73 0.10 9.99 22.64
C PRO A 73 -0.30 9.24 21.35
N LEU A 74 0.71 8.89 20.56
CA LEU A 74 0.62 8.12 19.33
C LEU A 74 1.43 6.82 19.45
N LYS A 75 1.01 5.79 18.71
CA LYS A 75 1.73 4.51 18.56
C LYS A 75 2.25 4.39 17.14
N LEU A 76 3.52 4.02 16.97
CA LEU A 76 4.02 3.62 15.65
C LEU A 76 3.40 2.26 15.29
N SER A 77 2.92 2.13 14.06
CA SER A 77 2.47 0.84 13.53
C SER A 77 3.64 -0.12 13.34
N ASP A 78 3.36 -1.43 13.38
CA ASP A 78 4.40 -2.47 13.26
C ASP A 78 5.17 -2.40 11.93
N ASP A 79 4.52 -1.91 10.87
CA ASP A 79 5.13 -1.70 9.55
C ASP A 79 5.94 -0.39 9.45
N GLY A 80 5.95 0.44 10.50
CA GLY A 80 6.65 1.72 10.54
C GLY A 80 6.08 2.79 9.60
N LYS A 81 4.88 2.58 9.04
CA LYS A 81 4.28 3.49 8.04
C LYS A 81 3.32 4.51 8.64
N TRP A 82 2.82 4.28 9.86
CA TRP A 82 1.73 5.05 10.44
C TRP A 82 2.00 5.43 11.89
N LEU A 83 1.59 6.63 12.26
CA LEU A 83 1.38 7.02 13.66
C LEU A 83 -0.11 6.92 13.96
N ILE A 84 -0.46 6.01 14.86
CA ILE A 84 -1.82 5.64 15.20
C ILE A 84 -2.21 6.32 16.51
N ASN A 85 -3.36 6.98 16.52
CA ASN A 85 -4.02 7.37 17.76
C ASN A 85 -5.07 6.31 18.15
N PRO A 86 -4.82 5.49 19.19
CA PRO A 86 -5.74 4.43 19.60
C PRO A 86 -7.04 4.94 20.24
N ARG A 87 -7.19 6.24 20.53
CA ARG A 87 -8.41 6.80 21.13
C ARG A 87 -9.48 7.12 20.09
N ASN A 88 -9.05 7.52 18.89
CA ASN A 88 -9.94 7.96 17.82
C ASN A 88 -9.74 7.20 16.50
N GLY A 89 -8.76 6.28 16.43
CA GLY A 89 -8.47 5.49 15.24
C GLY A 89 -7.77 6.27 14.13
N TYR A 90 -7.37 7.51 14.36
CA TYR A 90 -6.71 8.33 13.33
C TYR A 90 -5.31 7.78 13.04
N ARG A 91 -4.95 7.77 11.76
CA ARG A 91 -3.66 7.29 11.28
C ARG A 91 -2.98 8.39 10.49
N TYR A 92 -1.78 8.78 10.93
CA TYR A 92 -0.96 9.79 10.24
C TYR A 92 0.13 9.07 9.46
N PRO A 93 0.20 9.20 8.13
CA PRO A 93 1.20 8.50 7.33
C PRO A 93 2.59 9.09 7.57
N ILE A 94 3.60 8.23 7.59
CA ILE A 94 5.00 8.61 7.49
C ILE A 94 5.37 8.47 6.02
N ARG A 95 5.85 9.53 5.38
CA ARG A 95 6.29 9.50 3.97
C ARG A 95 7.75 9.86 3.87
N ARG A 96 8.56 8.93 3.37
CA ARG A 96 10.00 9.12 3.20
C ARG A 96 10.67 9.63 4.49
N GLY A 97 10.23 9.11 5.64
CA GLY A 97 10.71 9.50 6.97
C GLY A 97 10.08 10.78 7.55
N ILE A 98 9.10 11.38 6.87
CA ILE A 98 8.42 12.62 7.30
C ILE A 98 7.01 12.27 7.80
N PRO A 99 6.72 12.40 9.10
CA PRO A 99 5.37 12.25 9.63
C PRO A 99 4.43 13.36 9.12
N VAL A 100 3.35 13.00 8.43
CA VAL A 100 2.35 13.97 7.94
C VAL A 100 1.29 14.21 9.01
N MET A 101 1.58 15.16 9.89
CA MET A 101 0.79 15.46 11.10
C MET A 101 -0.33 16.47 10.86
N LEU A 102 -1.20 16.22 9.87
CA LEU A 102 -2.38 17.05 9.55
C LEU A 102 -3.66 16.38 10.04
N ILE A 103 -4.62 17.16 10.54
CA ILE A 103 -5.90 16.64 11.09
C ILE A 103 -6.71 15.94 9.99
N GLU A 104 -6.74 16.52 8.80
CA GLU A 104 -7.45 16.01 7.63
C GLU A 104 -6.91 14.64 7.21
N GLU A 105 -5.59 14.45 7.32
CA GLU A 105 -4.93 13.17 7.04
C GLU A 105 -5.32 12.10 8.06
N GLY A 106 -5.33 12.44 9.34
CA GLY A 106 -5.77 11.53 10.39
C GLY A 106 -7.21 11.07 10.18
N ARG A 107 -8.11 12.00 9.84
CA ARG A 107 -9.53 11.73 9.57
C ARG A 107 -9.72 10.91 8.29
N LYS A 108 -8.98 11.22 7.22
CA LYS A 108 -9.03 10.49 5.94
C LYS A 108 -8.63 9.03 6.09
N ASN A 109 -7.64 8.75 6.94
CA ASN A 109 -7.10 7.41 7.16
C ASN A 109 -7.60 6.78 8.48
N MET A 110 -8.75 7.23 9.01
CA MET A 110 -9.29 6.72 10.26
C MET A 110 -9.67 5.22 10.12
N ASP A 111 -9.25 4.43 11.10
CA ASP A 111 -9.60 3.02 11.23
C ASP A 111 -10.22 2.77 12.61
N VAL A 112 -11.53 2.52 12.63
CA VAL A 112 -12.32 2.29 13.84
C VAL A 112 -11.87 1.01 14.57
N SER A 113 -11.31 0.03 13.85
CA SER A 113 -10.85 -1.22 14.46
C SER A 113 -9.62 -1.05 15.37
N LEU A 114 -8.89 0.06 15.21
CA LEU A 114 -7.72 0.41 16.02
C LEU A 114 -8.07 1.17 17.31
N ILE A 115 -9.37 1.42 17.56
CA ILE A 115 -9.80 2.15 18.76
C ILE A 115 -9.74 1.21 19.96
N GLU A 116 -8.80 1.49 20.87
CA GLU A 116 -8.71 0.83 22.16
C GLU A 116 -9.73 1.46 23.11
N GLN A 117 -10.74 0.68 23.52
CA GLN A 117 -11.69 1.14 24.53
C GLN A 117 -10.94 1.37 25.85
N PRO A 118 -11.17 2.49 26.55
CA PRO A 118 -10.64 2.64 27.89
C PRO A 118 -11.20 1.50 28.76
N ALA A 119 -10.32 0.83 29.50
CA ALA A 119 -10.75 -0.10 30.54
C ALA A 119 -11.64 0.69 31.51
N GLY A 120 -12.92 0.33 31.57
CA GLY A 120 -13.92 0.95 32.46
C GLY A 120 -13.62 0.75 33.93
#